data_AF-A0A933RWX3-F1
#
_entry.id   AF-A0A933RWX3-F1
#
_cell.length_a   1.000
_cell.length_b   1.000
_cell.length_c   1.000
_cell.angle_alpha   90.00
_cell.angle_beta   90.00
_cell.angle_gamma   90.00
#
_symmetry.space_group_name_H-M   'P 1'
#
loop_
_entity.id
_entity.type
_entity.pdbx_description
1 polymer ?
#
loop_
_entity_poly.entity_id
_entity_poly.type
_entity_poly.pdbx_seq_one_letter_code
_entity_poly.pdbx_strand_id
1 'polypeptide(L)' 'MAGIFIFAAVVLGTAAATFFTAHQQIYNGTAWAVSACGASPLFCNHPEYLAYAAGGCLVIGIGAALGSSFSGN' A
#
# COMPACT_ATOMS: atom_id res chain seq x y z
N MET A 1 -10.87 3.48 -15.54
CA MET A 1 -9.56 2.85 -15.22
C MET A 1 -8.83 3.57 -14.10
N ALA A 2 -8.73 4.90 -14.10
CA ALA A 2 -8.07 5.68 -13.02
C ALA A 2 -8.58 5.35 -11.60
N GLY A 3 -9.89 5.18 -11.41
CA GLY A 3 -10.45 4.83 -10.10
C GLY A 3 -9.93 3.51 -9.50
N ILE A 4 -9.63 2.51 -10.33
CA ILE A 4 -9.04 1.23 -9.87
C ILE A 4 -7.61 1.43 -9.38
N PHE A 5 -6.82 2.27 -10.05
CA PHE A 5 -5.45 2.58 -9.62
C PHE A 5 -5.43 3.40 -8.33
N ILE A 6 -6.37 4.33 -8.15
CA ILE A 6 -6.52 5.09 -6.90
C ILE A 6 -6.96 4.16 -5.77
N PHE A 7 -7.93 3.27 -6.02
CA PHE A 7 -8.37 2.28 -5.03
C PHE A 7 -7.24 1.31 -4.64
N ALA A 8 -6.50 0.81 -5.63
CA ALA A 8 -5.31 -0.01 -5.39
C ALA A 8 -4.29 0.75 -4.54
N ALA A 9 -4.00 2.02 -4.85
CA ALA A 9 -3.08 2.82 -4.05
C ALA A 9 -3.52 2.94 -2.57
N VAL A 10 -4.81 3.11 -2.31
CA VAL A 10 -5.34 3.13 -0.93
C VAL A 10 -5.16 1.78 -0.26
N VAL A 11 -5.53 0.68 -0.92
CA VAL A 11 -5.37 -0.68 -0.36
C VAL A 11 -3.90 -0.99 -0.07
N LEU A 12 -2.99 -0.71 -1.01
CA LEU A 12 -1.55 -0.88 -0.84
C LEU A 12 -1.00 0.04 0.28
N GLY A 13 -1.46 1.29 0.38
CA GLY A 13 -1.07 2.20 1.46
C GLY A 13 -1.53 1.72 2.84
N THR A 14 -2.77 1.25 2.94
CA THR A 14 -3.30 0.68 4.20
C THR A 14 -2.56 -0.59 4.59
N ALA A 15 -2.27 -1.47 3.63
CA ALA A 15 -1.47 -2.66 3.88
C ALA A 15 -0.06 -2.28 4.39
N ALA A 16 0.59 -1.28 3.79
CA ALA A 16 1.89 -0.77 4.27
C ALA A 16 1.84 -0.35 5.75
N ALA A 17 0.80 0.41 6.12
CA ALA A 17 0.58 0.85 7.50
C ALA A 17 0.33 -0.33 8.46
N THR A 18 -0.41 -1.36 8.02
CA THR A 18 -0.62 -2.56 8.83
C THR A 18 0.67 -3.36 9.02
N PHE A 19 1.50 -3.53 7.98
CA PHE A 19 2.79 -4.21 8.11
C PHE A 19 3.79 -3.41 8.96
N PHE A 20 3.79 -2.07 8.87
CA PHE A 20 4.59 -1.21 9.74
C PHE A 20 4.19 -1.37 11.21
N THR A 21 2.89 -1.35 11.48
CA THR A 21 2.36 -1.55 12.84
C THR A 21 2.62 -2.97 13.34
N ALA A 22 2.46 -3.97 12.48
CA ALA A 22 2.76 -5.36 12.79
C ALA A 22 4.24 -5.52 13.15
N HIS A 23 5.16 -4.97 12.37
CA HIS A 23 6.60 -5.03 12.67
C HIS A 23 6.93 -4.48 14.08
N GLN A 24 6.34 -3.34 14.43
CA GLN A 24 6.49 -2.74 15.77
C GLN A 24 5.92 -3.65 16.87
N GLN A 25 4.83 -4.37 16.59
CA GLN A 25 4.14 -5.23 17.55
C GLN A 25 4.59 -6.70 17.57
N ILE A 26 5.48 -7.12 16.67
CA ILE A 26 6.13 -8.44 16.75
C ILE A 26 6.90 -8.57 18.06
N TYR A 27 7.59 -7.50 18.49
CA TYR A 27 8.34 -7.48 19.74
C TYR A 27 7.44 -7.69 20.98
N ASN A 28 6.17 -7.29 20.89
CA ASN A 28 5.18 -7.52 21.94
C ASN A 28 4.51 -8.91 21.86
N GLY A 29 4.90 -9.75 20.89
CA GLY A 29 4.39 -11.13 20.76
C GLY A 29 2.93 -11.24 20.31
N THR A 30 2.41 -10.21 19.63
CA THR A 30 1.01 -10.22 19.20
C THR A 30 0.79 -11.23 18.06
N ALA A 31 -0.14 -12.17 18.25
CA ALA A 31 -0.35 -13.29 17.32
C ALA A 31 -0.71 -12.84 15.89
N TRP A 32 -1.43 -11.72 15.75
CA TRP A 32 -1.80 -11.16 14.46
C TRP A 32 -0.60 -10.55 13.72
N ALA A 33 0.33 -9.92 14.43
CA ALA A 33 1.55 -9.39 13.83
C ALA A 33 2.49 -10.51 13.35
N VAL A 34 2.62 -11.58 14.15
CA VAL A 34 3.41 -12.76 13.76
C VAL A 34 2.78 -13.46 12.56
N SER A 35 1.46 -13.57 12.50
CA SER A 35 0.75 -14.12 11.34
C SER A 35 0.91 -13.26 10.09
N ALA A 36 0.73 -11.94 10.21
CA ALA A 36 0.88 -11.00 9.08
C ALA A 36 2.32 -11.02 8.54
N CYS A 37 3.32 -10.95 9.40
CA CYS A 37 4.73 -11.03 8.99
C CYS A 37 5.14 -12.42 8.52
N GLY A 38 4.55 -13.49 9.06
CA GLY A 38 4.76 -14.85 8.59
C GLY A 38 4.21 -15.08 7.18
N ALA A 39 3.07 -14.47 6.86
CA ALA A 39 2.49 -14.53 5.51
C ALA A 39 3.33 -13.77 4.47
N SER A 40 4.05 -12.74 4.88
CA SER A 40 4.85 -11.90 3.99
C SER A 40 6.09 -11.31 4.69
N PRO A 41 7.15 -12.12 4.87
CA PRO A 41 8.35 -11.68 5.61
C PRO A 41 9.05 -10.50 4.94
N LEU A 42 8.97 -10.42 3.60
CA LEU A 42 9.60 -9.38 2.80
C LEU A 42 8.98 -8.00 3.07
N PHE A 43 7.65 -7.92 3.17
CA PHE A 43 6.93 -6.68 3.46
C PHE A 43 6.97 -6.28 4.93
N CYS A 44 7.18 -7.23 5.85
CA CYS A 44 7.40 -6.88 7.24
C CYS A 44 8.76 -6.29 7.52
N ASN A 45 9.83 -6.76 6.88
CA ASN A 45 11.15 -6.16 7.08
C ASN A 45 11.30 -4.85 6.31
N HIS A 46 10.61 -4.75 5.17
CA HIS A 46 10.68 -3.61 4.27
C HIS A 46 9.29 -3.09 3.88
N PRO A 47 8.56 -2.44 4.81
CA PRO A 47 7.24 -1.89 4.53
C PRO A 47 7.31 -0.76 3.48
N GLU A 48 8.49 -0.18 3.24
CA GLU A 48 8.68 0.85 2.22
C GLU A 48 8.40 0.35 0.80
N TYR A 49 8.58 -0.93 0.48
CA TYR A 49 8.26 -1.44 -0.86
C TYR A 49 6.77 -1.33 -1.17
N LEU A 50 5.90 -1.57 -0.17
CA LEU A 50 4.46 -1.41 -0.33
C LEU A 50 4.08 0.06 -0.47
N ALA A 51 4.77 0.95 0.25
CA ALA A 51 4.56 2.40 0.13
C ALA A 51 5.00 2.94 -1.24
N TYR A 52 6.11 2.45 -1.78
CA TYR A 52 6.55 2.77 -3.15
C TYR A 52 5.57 2.26 -4.20
N ALA A 53 5.07 1.03 -4.05
CA ALA A 53 4.05 0.47 -4.93
C ALA A 53 2.73 1.27 -4.86
N ALA A 54 2.30 1.65 -3.65
CA ALA A 54 1.15 2.51 -3.43
C ALA A 54 1.33 3.88 -4.11
N GLY A 55 2.49 4.52 -3.92
CA GLY A 55 2.83 5.80 -4.55
C GLY A 55 2.82 5.73 -6.08
N GLY A 56 3.38 4.67 -6.66
CA GLY A 56 3.35 4.44 -8.10
C GLY A 56 1.93 4.31 -8.66
N CYS A 57 1.07 3.50 -8.00
CA CYS A 57 -0.34 3.39 -8.38
C CYS A 57 -1.09 4.71 -8.23
N LEU A 58 -0.76 5.52 -7.21
CA LEU A 58 -1.40 6.79 -6.95
C LEU A 58 -1.03 7.83 -8.01
N VAL A 59 0.25 7.93 -8.39
CA VAL A 59 0.71 8.82 -9.46
C VAL A 59 0.07 8.47 -10.79
N ILE A 60 0.01 7.18 -11.14
CA ILE A 60 -0.64 6.72 -12.39
C ILE A 60 -2.15 6.99 -12.34
N GLY A 61 -2.80 6.69 -11.21
CA GLY A 61 -4.24 6.88 -11.04
C GLY A 61 -4.65 8.35 -11.11
N ILE A 62 -3.93 9.22 -10.40
CA ILE A 62 -4.15 10.67 -10.41
C ILE A 62 -3.79 11.25 -11.79
N GLY A 63 -2.64 10.89 -12.35
CA GLY A 63 -2.22 11.35 -13.67
C GLY A 63 -3.21 10.97 -14.77
N ALA A 64 -3.74 9.74 -14.75
CA ALA A 64 -4.78 9.31 -15.67
C ALA A 64 -6.10 10.07 -15.44
N ALA A 65 -6.50 10.30 -14.18
CA ALA A 65 -7.71 11.03 -13.84
C ALA A 65 -7.64 12.51 -14.28
N LEU A 66 -6.56 13.22 -13.96
CA LEU A 66 -6.34 14.59 -14.40
C LEU A 66 -6.19 14.67 -15.92
N GLY A 67 -5.48 13.72 -16.54
CA GLY A 67 -5.38 13.63 -17.99
C GLY A 67 -6.74 13.52 -18.68
N SER A 68 -7.64 12.67 -18.16
CA SER A 68 -9.02 12.60 -18.66
C SER A 68 -9.80 13.90 -18.43
N SER A 69 -9.65 14.56 -17.28
CA SER A 69 -10.33 15.81 -16.97
C SER A 69 -9.85 16.99 -17.83
N PHE A 70 -8.56 17.05 -18.17
CA PHE A 70 -7.99 18.07 -19.06
C PHE A 70 -8.23 17.76 -20.54
N SER A 71 -8.37 16.49 -20.90
CA SER A 71 -8.67 16.08 -22.28
C SER A 71 -10.12 16.35 -22.71
N GLY A 72 -10.97 16.86 -21.81
CA GLY A 72 -12.28 17.41 -22.15
C GLY A 72 -13.33 16.38 -22.60
N ASN A 73 -13.35 15.19 -22.00
CA ASN A 73 -14.40 14.20 -22.21
C ASN A 73 -15.23 13.95 -20.95
#